data_AF-A0A2X2C1R5-F1
#
_entry.id   AF-A0A2X2C1R5-F1
#
_cell.length_a   1.000
_cell.length_b   1.000
_cell.length_c   1.000
_cell.angle_alpha   90.00
_cell.angle_beta   90.00
_cell.angle_gamma   90.00
#
_symmetry.space_group_name_H-M   'P 1'
#
loop_
_entity.id
_entity.type
_entity.pdbx_description
1 polymer ?
#
loop_
_entity_poly.entity_id
_entity_poly.type
_entity_poly.pdbx_seq_one_letter_code
_entity_poly.pdbx_strand_id
1 'polypeptide(L)'
;MDASNLAPSAKSSPINKRGLIILAIDVVLLLLLLEFLPYDPKANAGLALMVFVGVLWLTEAIHVTITALFIPILAVVLGLMNTNESLKSFANPIIFLFFGGFALATALHIQGLDRLIANRLLMIAKGKLSIAVLLLFGGNGITLNVDQ
;
A
#
# COMPACT_ATOMS: atom_id res chain seq x y z
N MET A 1 -16.57 39.48 -24.60
CA MET A 1 -16.19 38.92 -23.27
C MET A 1 -16.16 37.43 -23.48
N ASP A 2 -14.99 36.94 -23.88
CA ASP A 2 -14.90 35.72 -24.70
C ASP A 2 -14.55 34.55 -23.79
N ALA A 3 -15.48 33.60 -23.69
CA ALA A 3 -15.38 32.42 -22.82
C ALA A 3 -14.32 31.38 -23.28
N SER A 4 -13.48 31.72 -24.25
CA SER A 4 -12.41 30.84 -24.78
C SER A 4 -11.15 30.79 -23.91
N ASN A 5 -11.03 31.66 -22.90
CA ASN A 5 -9.87 31.71 -21.98
C ASN A 5 -10.03 30.86 -20.70
N LEU A 6 -11.01 29.96 -20.64
CA LEU A 6 -11.30 29.13 -19.46
C LEU A 6 -10.73 27.70 -19.55
N ALA A 7 -9.93 27.37 -20.56
CA ALA A 7 -9.27 26.06 -20.62
C ALA A 7 -8.03 26.07 -19.70
N PRO A 8 -7.98 25.23 -18.64
CA PRO A 8 -6.75 25.05 -17.88
C PRO A 8 -5.74 24.44 -18.84
N SER A 9 -4.61 25.12 -19.05
CA SER A 9 -3.44 24.54 -19.69
C SER A 9 -3.02 23.32 -18.87
N ALA A 10 -3.46 22.13 -19.29
CA ALA A 10 -3.03 20.86 -18.75
C ALA A 10 -1.52 20.77 -18.96
N LYS A 11 -0.75 21.19 -17.95
CA LYS A 11 0.69 21.00 -17.88
C LYS A 11 0.91 19.49 -17.95
N SER A 12 1.32 19.01 -19.12
CA SER A 12 1.80 17.65 -19.30
C SER A 12 2.98 17.48 -18.34
N SER A 13 2.75 16.77 -17.23
CA SER A 13 3.82 16.44 -16.30
C SER A 13 4.93 15.75 -17.10
N PRO A 14 6.18 16.21 -17.05
CA PRO A 14 7.25 15.57 -17.80
C PRO A 14 7.39 14.16 -17.23
N ILE A 15 7.00 13.16 -18.04
CA ILE A 15 7.20 11.75 -17.72
C ILE A 15 8.63 11.59 -17.20
N ASN A 16 8.77 11.06 -15.98
CA ASN A 16 10.07 10.92 -15.34
C ASN A 16 10.93 9.95 -16.17
N LYS A 17 11.87 10.50 -16.95
CA LYS A 17 12.70 9.75 -17.89
C LYS A 17 13.43 8.58 -17.23
N ARG A 18 13.81 8.73 -15.95
CA ARG A 18 14.49 7.68 -15.18
C ARG A 18 13.57 6.48 -14.92
N GLY A 19 12.34 6.73 -14.48
CA GLY A 19 11.35 5.67 -14.26
C GLY A 19 11.02 4.92 -15.54
N LEU A 20 10.93 5.64 -16.66
CA LEU A 20 10.67 5.02 -17.97
C LEU A 20 11.84 4.14 -18.45
N ILE A 21 13.09 4.56 -18.19
CA ILE A 21 14.27 3.75 -18.50
C ILE A 21 14.30 2.48 -17.63
N ILE A 22 14.04 2.60 -16.33
CA ILE A 22 14.01 1.45 -15.42
C ILE A 22 12.94 0.46 -15.87
N LEU A 23 11.74 0.93 -16.20
CA LEU A 23 10.66 0.08 -16.69
C LEU A 23 11.03 -0.61 -18.01
N ALA A 24 11.65 0.11 -18.94
CA ALA A 24 12.10 -0.50 -20.21
C ALA A 24 13.15 -1.60 -19.98
N ILE A 25 14.12 -1.37 -19.10
CA ILE A 25 15.14 -2.36 -18.73
C ILE A 25 14.49 -3.58 -18.07
N ASP A 26 13.52 -3.36 -17.17
CA ASP A 26 12.85 -4.44 -16.45
C ASP A 26 11.95 -5.29 -17.36
N VAL A 27 11.30 -4.68 -18.36
CA VAL A 27 10.58 -5.42 -19.40
C VAL A 27 11.53 -6.28 -20.24
N VAL A 28 12.70 -5.74 -20.62
CA VAL A 28 13.72 -6.52 -21.32
C VAL A 28 14.22 -7.68 -20.45
N LEU A 29 14.44 -7.44 -19.16
CA LEU A 29 14.82 -8.47 -18.20
C LEU A 29 13.77 -9.58 -18.09
N LEU A 30 12.48 -9.21 -18.05
CA LEU A 30 11.36 -10.17 -18.03
C LEU A 30 11.35 -11.07 -19.27
N LEU A 31 11.51 -10.49 -20.47
CA LEU A 31 11.54 -11.26 -21.72
C LEU A 31 12.76 -12.20 -21.77
N LEU A 32 13.92 -11.70 -21.35
CA LEU A 32 15.14 -12.50 -21.28
C LEU A 32 14.96 -13.68 -20.31
N LEU A 33 14.35 -13.46 -19.15
CA LEU A 33 14.11 -14.53 -18.18
C LEU A 33 13.09 -15.57 -18.68
N LEU A 34 12.12 -15.16 -19.50
CA LEU A 34 11.16 -16.08 -20.10
C LEU A 34 11.82 -17.08 -21.06
N GLU A 35 12.79 -16.61 -21.86
CA GLU A 35 13.46 -17.37 -22.91
C GLU A 35 14.68 -18.16 -22.40
N PHE A 36 15.43 -17.61 -21.44
CA PHE A 36 16.73 -18.15 -21.05
C PHE A 36 16.67 -19.22 -19.94
N LEU A 37 15.54 -19.36 -19.25
CA LEU A 37 15.40 -20.33 -18.16
C LEU A 37 15.07 -21.74 -18.70
N PRO A 38 15.80 -22.79 -18.28
CA PRO A 38 15.56 -24.16 -18.72
C PRO A 38 14.57 -24.92 -17.81
N TYR A 39 13.48 -24.27 -17.36
CA TYR A 39 12.42 -24.92 -16.58
C TYR A 39 11.11 -25.00 -17.37
N ASP A 40 10.08 -25.56 -16.72
CA ASP A 40 8.72 -25.60 -17.28
C ASP A 40 8.24 -24.17 -17.64
N PRO A 41 7.52 -23.98 -18.77
CA PRO A 41 7.04 -22.65 -19.18
C PRO A 41 6.29 -21.88 -18.09
N LYS A 42 5.52 -22.58 -17.24
CA LYS A 42 4.80 -21.94 -16.13
C LYS A 42 5.73 -21.54 -14.99
N ALA A 43 6.76 -22.34 -14.72
CA ALA A 43 7.76 -22.02 -13.71
C ALA A 43 8.60 -20.81 -14.13
N ASN A 44 9.01 -20.75 -15.40
CA ASN A 44 9.71 -19.59 -15.98
C ASN A 44 8.89 -18.31 -15.85
N ALA A 45 7.62 -18.37 -16.26
CA ALA A 45 6.71 -17.23 -16.19
C ALA A 45 6.50 -16.73 -14.75
N GLY A 46 6.36 -17.65 -13.78
CA GLY A 46 6.22 -17.31 -12.36
C GLY A 46 7.47 -16.63 -11.80
N LEU A 47 8.66 -17.15 -12.11
CA LEU A 47 9.92 -16.55 -11.69
C LEU A 47 10.17 -15.19 -12.35
N ALA A 48 9.90 -15.07 -13.65
CA ALA A 48 10.01 -13.81 -14.39
C ALA A 48 9.09 -12.74 -13.83
N LEU A 49 7.84 -13.10 -13.53
CA LEU A 49 6.90 -12.19 -12.87
C LEU A 49 7.38 -11.77 -11.48
N MET A 50 7.90 -12.71 -10.68
CA MET A 50 8.41 -12.41 -9.34
C MET A 50 9.58 -11.42 -9.39
N VAL A 51 10.54 -11.61 -10.30
CA VAL A 51 11.68 -10.71 -10.47
C VAL A 51 11.22 -9.33 -10.94
N PHE A 52 10.36 -9.26 -11.96
CA PHE A 52 9.79 -8.01 -12.49
C PHE A 52 9.10 -7.19 -11.39
N VAL A 53 8.22 -7.84 -10.60
CA VAL A 53 7.54 -7.16 -9.48
C VAL A 53 8.53 -6.71 -8.41
N GLY A 54 9.54 -7.53 -8.10
CA GLY A 54 10.58 -7.19 -7.13
C GLY A 54 11.39 -5.96 -7.55
N VAL A 55 11.78 -5.86 -8.82
CA VAL A 55 12.50 -4.71 -9.36
C VAL A 55 11.63 -3.45 -9.30
N LEU A 56 10.37 -3.51 -9.72
CA LEU A 56 9.47 -2.36 -9.69
C LEU A 56 9.16 -1.87 -8.27
N TRP A 57 9.02 -2.78 -7.29
CA TRP A 57 8.81 -2.39 -5.89
C TRP A 57 10.04 -1.77 -5.25
N LEU A 58 11.24 -2.29 -5.52
CA LEU A 58 12.48 -1.73 -4.97
C LEU A 58 12.87 -0.39 -5.59
N THR A 59 12.61 -0.23 -6.89
CA THR A 59 13.00 0.99 -7.63
C THR A 59 11.95 2.09 -7.59
N GLU A 60 10.70 1.77 -7.20
CA GLU A 60 9.54 2.66 -7.23
C GLU A 60 9.42 3.45 -8.56
N ALA A 61 9.82 2.81 -9.67
CA ALA A 61 9.83 3.45 -10.99
C ALA A 61 8.43 3.92 -11.42
N ILE A 62 7.40 3.20 -10.97
CA ILE A 62 5.99 3.57 -10.99
C ILE A 62 5.42 3.47 -9.57
N HIS A 63 4.35 4.19 -9.28
CA HIS A 63 3.72 4.18 -7.96
C HIS A 63 3.34 2.75 -7.54
N VAL A 64 3.65 2.37 -6.30
CA VAL A 64 3.49 1.01 -5.78
C VAL A 64 2.08 0.44 -5.99
N THR A 65 1.04 1.27 -5.85
CA THR A 65 -0.35 0.86 -6.12
C THR A 65 -0.58 0.51 -7.60
N ILE A 66 0.05 1.24 -8.52
CA ILE A 66 -0.04 0.95 -9.95
C ILE A 66 0.66 -0.38 -10.22
N THR A 67 1.87 -0.58 -9.69
CA THR A 67 2.58 -1.86 -9.79
C THR A 67 1.71 -3.02 -9.30
N ALA A 68 1.06 -2.87 -8.13
CA ALA A 68 0.20 -3.90 -7.56
C ALA A 68 -0.99 -4.27 -8.46
N LEU A 69 -1.53 -3.31 -9.23
CA LEU A 69 -2.58 -3.56 -10.23
C LEU A 69 -2.07 -4.31 -11.47
N PHE A 70 -0.81 -4.07 -11.87
CA PHE A 70 -0.20 -4.76 -13.01
C PHE A 70 0.03 -6.25 -12.76
N ILE A 71 0.32 -6.65 -11.51
CA ILE A 71 0.65 -8.05 -11.15
C ILE A 71 -0.38 -9.07 -11.68
N PRO A 72 -1.68 -8.97 -11.34
CA PRO A 72 -2.68 -9.93 -11.82
C PRO A 72 -2.94 -9.83 -13.32
N ILE A 73 -2.79 -8.64 -13.92
CA ILE A 73 -2.91 -8.47 -15.37
C ILE A 73 -1.81 -9.28 -16.08
N LEU A 74 -0.56 -9.12 -15.65
CA LEU A 74 0.57 -9.88 -16.20
C LEU A 74 0.42 -11.38 -15.90
N ALA A 75 -0.07 -11.77 -14.73
CA ALA A 75 -0.29 -13.17 -14.39
C ALA A 75 -1.28 -13.86 -15.36
N VAL A 76 -2.33 -13.15 -15.78
CA VAL A 76 -3.30 -13.65 -16.77
C VAL A 76 -2.69 -13.68 -18.17
N VAL A 77 -1.97 -12.62 -18.57
CA VAL A 77 -1.31 -12.54 -19.88
C VAL A 77 -0.25 -13.63 -20.06
N LEU A 78 0.47 -13.96 -18.99
CA LEU A 78 1.46 -15.05 -18.97
C LEU A 78 0.83 -16.44 -18.84
N GLY A 79 -0.49 -16.55 -18.73
CA GLY A 79 -1.19 -17.84 -18.64
C GLY A 79 -0.99 -18.59 -17.31
N LEU A 80 -0.60 -17.88 -16.24
CA LEU A 80 -0.36 -18.47 -14.93
C LEU A 80 -1.67 -18.80 -14.19
N MET A 81 -2.72 -18.02 -14.41
CA MET A 81 -4.02 -18.18 -13.76
C MET A 81 -5.14 -17.50 -14.58
N ASN A 82 -6.39 -17.86 -14.31
CA ASN A 82 -7.55 -17.25 -14.96
C ASN A 82 -7.81 -15.82 -14.44
N THR A 83 -8.49 -14.99 -15.22
CA THR A 83 -8.86 -13.61 -14.83
C THR A 83 -9.59 -13.58 -13.48
N ASN A 84 -10.57 -14.46 -13.29
CA ASN A 84 -11.33 -14.55 -12.05
C ASN A 84 -10.45 -14.94 -10.85
N GLU A 85 -9.45 -15.79 -11.05
CA GLU A 85 -8.55 -16.20 -9.97
C GLU A 85 -7.57 -15.08 -9.61
N SER A 86 -7.04 -14.38 -10.61
CA SER A 86 -6.10 -13.27 -10.39
C SER A 86 -6.73 -12.11 -9.60
N LEU A 87 -7.99 -11.79 -9.88
CA LEU A 87 -8.70 -10.68 -9.25
C LEU A 87 -9.20 -11.00 -7.83
N LYS A 88 -9.38 -12.29 -7.49
CA LYS A 88 -9.79 -12.70 -6.13
C LYS A 88 -8.79 -12.22 -5.06
N SER A 89 -7.51 -12.12 -5.41
CA SER A 89 -6.47 -11.63 -4.49
C SER A 89 -6.71 -10.19 -4.02
N PHE A 90 -7.38 -9.34 -4.81
CA PHE A 90 -7.78 -8.00 -4.38
C PHE A 90 -8.93 -7.98 -3.37
N ALA A 91 -9.77 -9.02 -3.37
CA ALA A 91 -10.90 -9.16 -2.47
C ALA A 91 -10.56 -9.98 -1.22
N ASN A 92 -9.29 -9.94 -0.77
CA ASN A 92 -8.88 -10.66 0.43
C ASN A 92 -9.55 -10.05 1.68
N PRO A 93 -10.11 -10.86 2.60
CA PRO A 93 -10.74 -10.38 3.83
C PRO A 93 -9.86 -9.46 4.68
N ILE A 94 -8.54 -9.66 4.65
CA ILE A 94 -7.57 -8.83 5.37
C ILE A 94 -7.54 -7.40 4.80
N ILE A 95 -7.65 -7.23 3.48
CA ILE A 95 -7.72 -5.91 2.83
C ILE A 95 -8.99 -5.18 3.30
N PHE A 96 -10.12 -5.89 3.35
CA PHE A 96 -11.38 -5.34 3.88
C PHE A 96 -11.31 -5.02 5.38
N LEU A 97 -10.59 -5.81 6.18
CA LEU A 97 -10.36 -5.54 7.58
C LEU A 97 -9.54 -4.25 7.78
N PHE A 98 -8.47 -4.06 7.00
CA PHE A 98 -7.71 -2.80 7.01
C PHE A 98 -8.57 -1.62 6.56
N PHE A 99 -9.38 -1.80 5.52
CA PHE A 99 -10.33 -0.77 5.08
C PHE A 99 -11.33 -0.40 6.19
N GLY A 100 -11.89 -1.38 6.89
CA GLY A 100 -12.74 -1.16 8.06
C GLY A 100 -12.01 -0.48 9.22
N GLY A 101 -10.74 -0.84 9.46
CA GLY A 101 -9.89 -0.20 10.46
C GLY A 101 -9.60 1.27 10.14
N PHE A 102 -9.31 1.60 8.88
CA PHE A 102 -9.12 2.98 8.43
C PHE A 102 -10.43 3.78 8.47
N ALA A 103 -11.56 3.17 8.11
CA ALA A 103 -12.87 3.79 8.24
C ALA A 103 -13.20 4.09 9.70
N LEU A 104 -12.92 3.16 10.63
CA LEU A 104 -13.09 3.37 12.07
C LEU A 104 -12.15 4.46 12.59
N ALA A 105 -10.87 4.44 12.23
CA ALA A 105 -9.91 5.47 12.62
C ALA A 105 -10.35 6.86 12.14
N THR A 106 -10.87 6.94 10.91
CA THR A 106 -11.41 8.19 10.34
C THR A 106 -12.68 8.63 11.03
N ALA A 107 -13.59 7.70 11.38
CA ALA A 107 -14.80 8.02 12.15
C ALA A 107 -14.45 8.56 13.54
N LEU A 108 -13.48 7.95 14.22
CA LEU A 108 -12.97 8.43 15.51
C LEU A 108 -12.34 9.83 15.39
N HIS A 109 -11.57 10.06 14.33
CA HIS A 109 -10.96 11.35 14.03
C HIS A 109 -11.99 12.45 13.75
N ILE A 110 -12.97 12.18 12.88
CA ILE A 110 -14.03 13.15 12.51
C ILE A 110 -14.93 13.45 13.71
N GLN A 111 -15.20 12.47 14.58
CA GLN A 111 -15.93 12.68 15.84
C GLN A 111 -15.09 13.40 16.91
N GLY A 112 -13.79 13.59 16.69
CA GLY A 112 -12.86 14.18 17.66
C GLY A 112 -12.63 13.31 18.89
N LEU A 113 -12.99 12.02 18.82
CA LEU A 113 -12.83 11.08 19.92
C LEU A 113 -11.35 10.80 20.18
N ASP A 114 -10.53 10.78 19.14
CA ASP A 114 -9.06 10.73 19.22
C ASP A 114 -8.50 11.88 20.09
N ARG A 115 -8.99 13.11 19.88
CA ARG A 115 -8.59 14.30 20.65
C ARG A 115 -9.15 14.28 22.06
N LEU A 116 -10.37 13.80 22.26
CA LEU A 116 -10.95 13.62 23.59
C LEU A 116 -10.11 12.65 24.43
N ILE A 117 -9.74 11.51 23.84
CA ILE A 117 -8.90 10.49 24.49
C ILE A 117 -7.52 11.09 24.81
N ALA A 118 -6.89 11.78 23.86
CA ALA A 118 -5.59 12.41 24.07
C ALA A 118 -5.63 13.45 25.20
N ASN A 119 -6.63 14.35 25.21
CA ASN A 119 -6.78 15.37 26.24
C ASN A 119 -7.04 14.74 27.62
N ARG A 120 -7.90 13.71 27.69
CA ARG A 120 -8.22 13.03 28.95
C ARG A 120 -6.99 12.32 29.52
N LEU A 121 -6.18 11.69 28.67
CA LEU A 121 -4.91 11.08 29.06
C LEU A 121 -3.93 12.12 29.63
N LEU A 122 -3.79 13.28 28.98
CA LEU A 122 -2.92 14.36 29.44
C LEU A 122 -3.35 14.94 30.79
N MET A 123 -4.66 15.13 31.00
CA MET A 123 -5.19 15.61 32.27
C MET A 123 -4.90 14.63 33.42
N ILE A 124 -5.05 13.33 33.19
CA ILE A 124 -4.74 12.30 34.19
C ILE A 124 -3.24 12.24 34.49
N ALA A 125 -2.39 12.40 33.48
CA ALA A 125 -0.94 12.41 33.64
C ALA A 125 -0.39 13.68 34.32
N LYS A 126 -1.22 14.71 34.55
CA LYS A 126 -0.86 15.98 35.22
C LYS A 126 0.43 16.61 34.67
N GLY A 127 0.66 16.51 33.35
CA GLY A 127 1.84 17.08 32.67
C GLY A 127 3.13 16.26 32.77
N LYS A 128 3.11 15.08 33.42
CA LYS A 128 4.27 14.17 33.46
C LYS A 128 4.23 13.21 32.27
N LEU A 129 5.10 13.45 31.28
CA LEU A 129 5.17 12.64 30.06
C LEU A 129 5.35 11.15 30.35
N SER A 130 6.18 10.78 31.34
CA SER A 130 6.41 9.38 31.71
C SER A 130 5.14 8.65 32.17
N ILE A 131 4.23 9.34 32.86
CA ILE A 131 2.95 8.76 33.31
C ILE A 131 1.97 8.63 32.15
N ALA A 132 1.96 9.59 31.22
CA ALA A 132 1.16 9.49 29.99
C ALA A 132 1.59 8.29 29.13
N VAL A 133 2.90 8.08 28.95
CA VAL A 133 3.45 6.92 28.24
C VAL A 133 3.12 5.63 28.97
N LEU A 134 3.26 5.59 30.31
CA LEU A 134 2.88 4.43 31.11
C LEU A 134 1.39 4.11 31.02
N LEU A 135 0.50 5.11 30.95
CA LEU A 135 -0.93 4.88 30.81
C LEU A 135 -1.32 4.39 29.41
N LEU A 136 -0.61 4.84 28.36
CA LEU A 136 -0.88 4.45 26.97
C LEU A 136 -0.40 3.02 26.68
N PHE A 137 0.76 2.63 27.22
CA PHE A 137 1.36 1.31 26.99
C PHE A 137 1.14 0.30 28.14
N GLY A 138 0.93 0.78 29.36
CA GLY A 138 0.90 -0.01 30.60
C GLY A 138 -0.49 -0.38 31.09
N GLY A 139 -1.51 -0.34 30.22
CA GLY A 139 -2.91 -0.70 30.52
C GLY A 139 -3.16 -2.12 31.05
N ASN A 140 -2.12 -2.92 31.33
CA ASN A 140 -2.21 -4.22 31.98
C ASN A 140 -1.74 -4.23 33.46
N GLY A 141 -1.43 -3.09 34.09
CA GLY A 141 -0.79 -3.07 35.42
C GLY A 141 -1.49 -2.32 36.56
N ILE A 142 -2.59 -1.59 36.33
CA ILE A 142 -3.08 -0.61 37.33
C ILE A 142 -4.39 -1.06 38.03
N THR A 143 -4.98 -2.20 37.65
CA THR A 143 -6.22 -2.73 38.27
C THR A 143 -5.96 -3.86 39.28
N LEU A 144 -4.91 -3.76 40.13
CA LEU A 144 -4.64 -4.77 41.18
C LEU A 144 -4.36 -4.16 42.57
N ASN A 145 -4.91 -2.99 42.92
CA ASN A 145 -4.75 -2.51 44.30
C ASN A 145 -5.80 -1.49 44.81
N VAL A 146 -7.08 -1.64 44.44
CA VAL A 146 -8.18 -0.78 44.96
C VAL A 146 -9.23 -1.57 45.76
N ASP A 147 -9.00 -2.85 46.04
CA ASP A 147 -9.82 -3.67 46.96
C ASP A 147 -8.98 -4.28 48.11
N GLN A 148 -8.12 -3.48 48.75
CA GLN A 148 -7.62 -3.80 50.09
C GLN A 148 -7.51 -2.55 50.97
#